data_AF-A0A9P5WCU2-F1
#
_entry.id   AF-A0A9P5WCU2-F1
#
_cell.length_a   1.000
_cell.length_b   1.000
_cell.length_c   1.000
_cell.angle_alpha   90.00
_cell.angle_beta   90.00
_cell.angle_gamma   90.00
#
_symmetry.space_group_name_H-M   'P 1'
#
loop_
_entity.id
_entity.type
_entity.pdbx_description
1 polymer ?
#
loop_
_entity_poly.entity_id
_entity_poly.type
_entity_poly.pdbx_seq_one_letter_code
_entity_poly.pdbx_strand_id
1 'polypeptide(L)' 'MVGLTSAAGVIALLDEHDDDLKVYALQKLNGLVDQFWAEISDAVSKIEIMYEDTEFKDRQLAALVASK' A
#
# COMPACT_ATOMS: atom_id res chain seq x y z
N MET A 1 18.66 4.29 16.72
CA MET A 1 17.25 3.89 16.91
C MET A 1 16.58 4.01 15.56
N VAL A 2 16.36 2.89 14.88
CA VAL A 2 15.55 2.90 13.65
C VAL A 2 14.12 2.92 14.14
N GLY A 3 13.57 4.14 14.26
CA GLY A 3 12.13 4.26 14.43
C GLY A 3 11.45 3.54 13.26
N LEU A 4 10.25 3.05 13.48
CA LEU A 4 9.36 2.74 12.36
C LEU A 4 9.01 4.08 11.69
N THR A 5 9.96 4.68 10.97
CA THR A 5 9.87 6.03 10.40
C THR A 5 9.37 6.02 8.96
N SER A 6 8.93 4.86 8.46
CA SER A 6 8.71 4.67 7.03
C SER A 6 7.56 3.73 6.70
N ALA A 7 6.70 4.12 5.76
CA ALA A 7 5.72 3.24 5.11
C ALA A 7 6.39 2.19 4.21
N ALA A 8 7.68 2.36 3.88
CA ALA A 8 8.47 1.44 3.05
C ALA A 8 8.38 -0.03 3.48
N GLY A 9 8.33 -0.33 4.78
CA GLY A 9 8.20 -1.71 5.27
C GLY A 9 6.83 -2.33 4.94
N VAL A 10 5.78 -1.52 4.88
CA VAL A 10 4.44 -1.95 4.46
C VAL A 10 4.32 -1.97 2.94
N ILE A 11 4.96 -1.03 2.25
CA ILE A 11 5.06 -1.03 0.78
C ILE A 11 5.83 -2.27 0.29
N ALA A 12 6.84 -2.74 1.03
CA ALA A 12 7.52 -4.00 0.72
C ALA A 12 6.58 -5.21 0.79
N LEU A 13 5.60 -5.21 1.71
CA LEU A 13 4.59 -6.26 1.78
C LEU A 13 3.62 -6.25 0.59
N LEU A 14 3.47 -5.12 -0.11
CA LEU A 14 2.73 -5.05 -1.37
C LEU A 14 3.47 -5.76 -2.52
N ASP A 15 4.79 -5.88 -2.44
CA ASP A 15 5.61 -6.57 -3.45
C ASP A 15 5.55 -8.09 -3.32
N GLU A 16 5.11 -8.60 -2.17
CA GLU A 16 4.97 -10.03 -1.92
C GLU A 16 3.94 -10.67 -2.86
N HIS A 17 4.11 -11.94 -3.19
CA HIS A 17 3.21 -12.64 -4.12
C HIS A 17 1.84 -12.97 -3.52
N ASP A 18 1.71 -13.02 -2.18
CA ASP A 18 0.47 -13.38 -1.49
C ASP A 18 -0.54 -12.22 -1.47
N ASP A 19 -1.73 -12.45 -2.03
CA ASP A 19 -2.86 -11.52 -1.95
C ASP A 19 -3.20 -11.13 -0.51
N ASP A 20 -3.23 -12.08 0.43
CA ASP A 20 -3.50 -11.80 1.86
C ASP A 20 -2.50 -10.81 2.47
N LEU A 21 -1.21 -10.92 2.10
CA LEU A 21 -0.18 -9.98 2.57
C LEU A 21 -0.37 -8.59 1.97
N LYS A 22 -0.70 -8.51 0.68
CA LYS A 22 -1.03 -7.25 0.02
C LYS A 22 -2.27 -6.58 0.62
N VAL A 23 -3.33 -7.34 0.93
CA VAL A 23 -4.53 -6.79 1.59
C VAL A 23 -4.19 -6.22 2.96
N TYR A 24 -3.43 -6.97 3.75
CA TYR A 24 -2.98 -6.51 5.06
C TYR A 24 -2.10 -5.25 4.95
N ALA A 25 -1.23 -5.21 3.94
CA ALA A 25 -0.39 -4.05 3.66
C ALA A 25 -1.23 -2.82 3.31
N LEU A 26 -2.22 -2.95 2.44
CA LEU A 26 -3.14 -1.87 2.07
C LEU A 26 -3.93 -1.35 3.26
N GLN A 27 -4.46 -2.24 4.11
CA GLN A 27 -5.17 -1.83 5.32
C GLN A 27 -4.27 -1.04 6.27
N LYS A 28 -3.02 -1.49 6.46
CA LYS A 28 -2.03 -0.75 7.25
C LYS A 28 -1.69 0.59 6.61
N LEU A 29 -1.43 0.61 5.31
CA LEU A 29 -1.11 1.84 4.56
C LEU A 29 -2.25 2.86 4.68
N ASN A 30 -3.50 2.42 4.60
CA ASN A 30 -4.67 3.30 4.76
C ASN A 30 -4.73 3.98 6.15
N GLY A 31 -4.26 3.31 7.21
CA GLY A 31 -4.17 3.93 8.54
C GLY A 31 -2.93 4.81 8.73
N LEU A 32 -1.91 4.60 7.90
CA LEU A 32 -0.62 5.29 7.96
C LEU A 32 -0.52 6.43 6.94
N VAL A 33 -1.44 6.51 5.96
CA VAL A 33 -1.44 7.52 4.89
C VAL A 33 -1.46 8.94 5.40
N ASP A 34 -2.14 9.22 6.51
CA ASP A 34 -2.14 10.56 7.12
C ASP A 34 -0.75 10.99 7.63
N GLN A 35 0.10 10.05 8.08
CA GLN A 35 1.46 10.36 8.57
C GLN A 35 2.53 10.20 7.50
N PHE A 36 2.35 9.21 6.61
CA PHE A 36 3.35 8.78 5.63
C PHE A 36 2.90 9.08 4.20
N TRP A 37 2.03 10.07 4.00
CA TRP A 37 1.50 10.47 2.68
C TRP A 37 2.62 10.69 1.67
N ALA A 38 3.75 11.29 2.07
CA ALA A 38 4.87 11.56 1.17
C ALA A 38 5.51 10.28 0.60
N GLU A 39 5.61 9.21 1.39
CA GLU A 39 6.11 7.91 0.91
C GLU A 39 5.03 7.15 0.15
N ILE A 40 3.77 7.22 0.59
CA ILE A 40 2.67 6.56 -0.09
C ILE A 40 2.42 7.20 -1.45
N SER A 41 2.50 8.52 -1.58
CA SER A 41 2.41 9.22 -2.86
C SER A 41 3.54 8.83 -3.83
N ASP A 42 4.72 8.44 -3.34
CA ASP A 42 5.77 7.90 -4.21
C ASP A 42 5.41 6.47 -4.68
N ALA A 43 4.86 5.67 -3.77
CA ALA A 43 4.40 4.31 -4.06
C ALA A 43 3.00 4.24 -4.72
N VAL A 44 2.27 5.35 -4.83
CA VAL A 44 0.85 5.35 -5.22
C VAL A 44 0.67 4.87 -6.64
N SER A 45 1.58 5.25 -7.53
CA SER A 45 1.59 4.78 -8.92
C SER A 45 1.75 3.27 -9.01
N LYS A 46 2.47 2.66 -8.05
CA LYS A 46 2.61 1.20 -7.96
C LYS A 46 1.31 0.55 -7.46
N ILE A 47 0.62 1.21 -6.53
CA ILE A 47 -0.70 0.79 -6.03
C ILE A 47 -1.75 0.86 -7.14
N GLU A 48 -1.71 1.88 -8.00
CA GLU A 48 -2.59 2.01 -9.18
C GLU A 48 -2.36 0.89 -10.19
N ILE A 49 -1.10 0.54 -10.48
CA ILE A 49 -0.79 -0.60 -11.36
C ILE A 49 -1.35 -1.92 -10.78
N MET A 50 -1.22 -2.09 -9.46
CA MET A 50 -1.76 -3.26 -8.76
C MET A 50 -3.29 -3.26 -8.70
N TYR A 51 -3.92 -2.07 -8.71
CA TYR A 51 -5.36 -1.91 -8.84
C TYR A 51 -5.86 -2.29 -10.24
N GLU A 52 -5.10 -1.96 -11.29
CA GLU A 52 -5.39 -2.37 -12.66
C GLU A 52 -5.24 -3.89 -12.84
N ASP A 53 -4.45 -4.54 -11.99
CA ASP A 53 -4.26 -5.98 -12.01
C ASP A 53 -5.57 -6.73 -11.70
N THR A 54 -6.00 -7.55 -12.65
CA THR A 54 -7.27 -8.27 -12.54
C THR A 54 -7.23 -9.46 -11.58
N GLU A 55 -6.04 -9.92 -11.18
CA GLU A 55 -5.89 -11.02 -10.23
C GLU A 55 -6.12 -10.55 -8.80
N PHE A 56 -5.87 -9.26 -8.53
CA PHE A 56 -6.01 -8.71 -7.20
C PHE A 56 -7.49 -8.59 -6.81
N LYS A 57 -7.92 -9.19 -5.70
CA LYS A 57 -9.34 -9.12 -5.27
C LYS A 57 -9.67 -7.82 -4.52
N ASP A 58 -8.71 -7.29 -3.77
CA ASP A 58 -8.91 -6.14 -2.87
C ASP A 58 -8.47 -4.81 -3.49
N ARG A 59 -8.72 -4.66 -4.79
CA ARG A 59 -8.39 -3.45 -5.56
C ARG A 59 -9.06 -2.21 -4.97
N GLN A 60 -10.27 -2.33 -4.44
CA GLN A 60 -10.94 -1.19 -3.82
C GLN A 60 -10.14 -0.59 -2.64
N LEU A 61 -9.41 -1.41 -1.88
CA LEU A 61 -8.51 -0.94 -0.82
C LEU A 61 -7.30 -0.20 -1.41
N ALA A 62 -6.73 -0.71 -2.50
CA ALA A 62 -5.65 -0.05 -3.25
C ALA A 62 -6.08 1.33 -3.77
N ALA A 63 -7.23 1.40 -4.43
CA ALA A 63 -7.79 2.66 -4.90
C ALA A 63 -8.12 3.64 -3.76
N LEU A 64 -8.57 3.14 -2.60
CA LEU A 64 -8.88 3.98 -1.44
C LEU A 64 -7.61 4.64 -0.88
N VAL A 65 -6.53 3.87 -0.75
CA VAL A 65 -5.22 4.39 -0.31
C VAL A 65 -4.67 5.35 -1.35
N ALA A 66 -4.83 5.06 -2.64
CA ALA A 66 -4.34 5.90 -3.72
C ALA A 66 -5.11 7.21 -3.89
N SER A 67 -6.39 7.24 -3.50
CA SER A 67 -7.25 8.43 -3.61
C SER A 67 -7.15 9.39 -2.41
N LYS A 68 -6.44 9.02 -1.34
CA LYS A 68 -6.26 9.85 -0.15
C LYS A 68 -5.08 10.81 -0.31
#